data_AF-A0A1G2HPF4-F1
#
_entry.id   AF-A0A1G2HPF4-F1
#
_cell.length_a   1.000
_cell.length_b   1.000
_cell.length_c   1.000
_cell.angle_alpha   90.00
_cell.angle_beta   90.00
_cell.angle_gamma   90.00
#
_symmetry.space_group_name_H-M   'P 1'
#
loop_
_entity.id
_entity.type
_entity.pdbx_description
1 polymer ?
#
loop_
_entity_poly.entity_id
_entity_poly.type
_entity_poly.pdbx_seq_one_letter_code
_entity_poly.pdbx_strand_id
1 'polypeptide(L)'
;MTEKELISKLKDLNSIKPRKEWVFSVKMQILGSGGNVVPDKATYKERLFDGFKSLYPLSYQRKLAYSFSVLMLTFVGVLGFAQYTVPGDVLFSVKKITEQGQASLTGESEIKASVENFKKRSQDLAEIVKNKKETNIPSAVQEVKDAAKSLTDALQKDPKLAKEIALEIKENKTFLDLSGEANIEADIKEASDILYKTIDAQMIADLEATTLTEEQQVLLEEIKDLYSQDKYSDALEKILLISVNSEAKVDVGSNVQSEPENTTQNEVKE
;
A
#
# COMPACT_ATOMS: atom_id res chain seq x y z
N MET A 1 94.21 10.58 -1.03
CA MET A 1 93.14 10.18 -1.97
C MET A 1 93.63 10.55 -3.36
N THR A 2 93.73 9.60 -4.27
CA THR A 2 94.23 9.83 -5.63
C THR A 2 93.07 10.16 -6.57
N GLU A 3 93.31 10.96 -7.62
CA GLU A 3 92.26 11.40 -8.56
C GLU A 3 91.44 10.23 -9.14
N LYS A 4 92.09 9.08 -9.35
CA LYS A 4 91.44 7.85 -9.82
C LYS A 4 90.42 7.30 -8.82
N GLU A 5 90.70 7.38 -7.51
CA GLU A 5 89.75 6.97 -6.46
C GLU A 5 88.54 7.91 -6.39
N LEU A 6 88.74 9.21 -6.62
CA LEU A 6 87.67 10.20 -6.63
C LEU A 6 86.71 9.96 -7.81
N ILE A 7 87.26 9.70 -9.00
CA ILE A 7 86.48 9.41 -10.20
C ILE A 7 85.69 8.10 -10.03
N SER A 8 86.28 7.07 -9.42
CA SER A 8 85.56 5.82 -9.12
C SER A 8 84.37 6.06 -8.19
N LYS A 9 84.58 6.81 -7.10
CA LYS A 9 83.52 7.12 -6.12
C LYS A 9 82.40 7.96 -6.73
N LEU A 10 82.72 8.95 -7.56
CA LEU A 10 81.72 9.74 -8.28
C LEU A 10 80.90 8.89 -9.26
N LYS A 11 81.52 7.91 -9.91
CA LYS A 11 80.83 6.97 -10.79
C LYS A 11 79.86 6.08 -10.01
N ASP A 12 80.26 5.63 -8.82
CA ASP A 12 79.40 4.84 -7.92
C ASP A 12 78.19 5.65 -7.42
N LEU A 13 78.38 6.93 -7.09
CA LEU A 13 77.32 7.86 -6.68
C LEU A 13 76.23 8.07 -7.75
N ASN A 14 76.61 8.07 -9.04
CA ASN A 14 75.66 8.21 -10.15
C ASN A 14 74.72 6.99 -10.30
N SER A 15 75.10 5.85 -9.74
CA SER A 15 74.29 4.61 -9.74
C SER A 15 73.18 4.60 -8.70
N ILE A 16 73.24 5.51 -7.71
CA ILE A 16 72.29 5.56 -6.60
C ILE A 16 71.05 6.33 -7.05
N LYS A 17 69.97 5.61 -7.38
CA LYS A 17 68.68 6.25 -7.66
C LYS A 17 68.13 6.94 -6.40
N PRO A 18 67.62 8.17 -6.50
CA PRO A 18 67.01 8.84 -5.37
C PRO A 18 65.80 8.03 -4.87
N ARG A 19 65.70 7.88 -3.55
CA ARG A 19 64.60 7.16 -2.90
C ARG A 19 63.27 7.78 -3.32
N LYS A 20 62.29 6.95 -3.70
CA LYS A 20 60.99 7.38 -4.25
C LYS A 20 60.28 8.40 -3.33
N GLU A 21 60.37 8.18 -2.02
CA GLU A 21 59.89 9.08 -0.96
C GLU A 21 60.41 10.52 -1.11
N TRP A 22 61.70 10.69 -1.40
CA TRP A 22 62.32 12.01 -1.54
C TRP A 22 61.87 12.68 -2.84
N VAL A 23 61.84 11.93 -3.95
CA VAL A 23 61.35 12.46 -5.24
C VAL A 23 59.90 12.90 -5.13
N PHE A 24 59.06 12.12 -4.44
CA PHE A 24 57.66 12.44 -4.21
C PHE A 24 57.49 13.67 -3.33
N SER A 25 58.24 13.79 -2.23
CA SER A 25 58.24 14.96 -1.34
C SER A 25 58.63 16.24 -2.07
N VAL A 26 59.68 16.20 -2.90
CA VAL A 26 60.11 17.35 -3.70
C VAL A 26 59.06 17.70 -4.76
N LYS A 27 58.45 16.71 -5.42
CA LYS A 27 57.37 16.96 -6.37
C LYS A 27 56.16 17.59 -5.70
N MET A 28 55.83 17.15 -4.49
CA MET A 28 54.73 17.68 -3.71
C MET A 28 55.02 19.10 -3.18
N GLN A 29 56.27 19.42 -2.83
CA GLN A 29 56.67 20.78 -2.49
C GLN A 29 56.66 21.73 -3.69
N ILE A 30 57.17 21.29 -4.84
CA ILE A 30 57.21 22.12 -6.06
C ILE A 30 55.80 22.33 -6.63
N LEU A 31 54.97 21.27 -6.67
CA LEU A 31 53.59 21.35 -7.17
C LEU A 31 52.61 21.91 -6.11
N GLY A 32 52.99 21.91 -4.83
CA GLY A 32 52.15 22.33 -3.70
C GLY A 32 52.46 23.73 -3.15
N SER A 33 53.42 24.46 -3.73
CA SER A 33 53.73 25.85 -3.37
C SER A 33 52.69 26.84 -3.94
N GLY A 34 51.42 26.57 -3.66
CA GLY A 34 50.26 27.38 -4.04
C GLY A 34 49.08 27.32 -3.07
N GLY A 35 49.18 26.63 -1.93
CA GLY A 35 48.09 26.66 -0.95
C GLY A 35 48.40 25.86 0.30
N ASN A 36 48.24 26.49 1.46
CA ASN A 36 48.36 25.90 2.78
C ASN A 36 47.55 24.59 2.86
N VAL A 37 48.21 23.46 3.06
CA VAL A 37 47.55 22.22 3.45
C VAL A 37 48.18 21.72 4.74
N VAL A 38 47.55 22.11 5.84
CA VAL A 38 47.64 21.39 7.12
C VAL A 38 47.16 19.96 6.85
N PRO A 39 47.92 18.90 7.19
CA PRO A 39 47.46 17.54 6.99
C PRO A 39 46.62 17.16 8.22
N ASP A 40 45.36 17.56 8.25
CA ASP A 40 44.42 17.00 9.21
C ASP A 40 43.57 15.91 8.55
N LYS A 41 43.35 14.83 9.30
CA LYS A 41 42.71 13.59 8.86
C LYS A 41 41.19 13.78 8.72
N ALA A 42 40.78 14.81 8.00
CA ALA A 42 39.39 15.08 7.75
C ALA A 42 38.82 13.97 6.86
N THR A 43 37.90 13.20 7.43
CA THR A 43 37.22 12.10 6.75
C THR A 43 36.46 12.69 5.56
N TYR A 44 36.36 12.00 4.43
CA TYR A 44 35.68 12.49 3.21
C TYR A 44 34.27 13.08 3.48
N LYS A 45 33.59 12.58 4.52
CA LYS A 45 32.31 13.08 5.04
C LYS A 45 32.39 14.51 5.59
N GLU A 46 33.49 14.87 6.27
CA GLU A 46 33.70 16.20 6.85
C GLU A 46 33.97 17.24 5.75
N ARG A 47 34.70 16.88 4.68
CA ARG A 47 34.89 17.77 3.51
C ARG A 47 33.59 18.09 2.77
N LEU A 48 32.67 17.13 2.68
CA LEU A 48 31.34 17.37 2.09
C LEU A 48 30.50 18.30 2.98
N PHE A 49 30.53 18.09 4.30
CA PHE A 49 29.80 18.93 5.25
C PHE A 49 30.39 20.35 5.35
N ASP A 50 31.71 20.50 5.33
CA ASP A 50 32.39 21.79 5.38
C ASP A 50 32.19 22.58 4.08
N GLY A 51 32.16 21.90 2.93
CA GLY A 51 31.76 22.50 1.65
C GLY A 51 30.32 23.04 1.67
N PHE A 52 29.38 22.29 2.28
CA PHE A 52 28.01 22.76 2.51
C PHE A 52 27.95 23.95 3.47
N LYS A 53 28.76 23.92 4.55
CA LYS A 53 28.80 24.97 5.58
C LYS A 53 29.37 26.28 5.05
N SER A 54 30.35 26.21 4.14
CA SER A 54 30.96 27.36 3.48
C SER A 54 30.05 28.01 2.43
N LEU A 55 29.12 27.24 1.83
CA LEU A 55 28.14 27.72 0.85
C LEU A 55 26.86 28.31 1.48
N TYR A 56 26.73 28.31 2.81
CA TYR A 56 25.49 28.62 3.52
C TYR A 56 25.62 29.87 4.42
N PRO A 57 25.82 31.07 3.87
CA PRO A 57 25.77 32.28 4.69
C PRO A 57 24.37 32.42 5.31
N LEU A 58 24.29 32.87 6.57
CA LEU A 58 23.06 32.99 7.38
C LEU A 58 21.93 33.78 6.67
N SER A 59 22.28 34.66 5.73
CA SER A 59 21.35 35.42 4.89
C SER A 59 20.65 34.58 3.82
N TYR A 60 21.32 33.55 3.29
CA TYR A 60 20.71 32.57 2.39
C TYR A 60 19.76 31.64 3.14
N GLN A 61 20.01 31.33 4.42
CA GLN A 61 19.10 30.53 5.24
C GLN A 61 17.70 31.17 5.34
N ARG A 62 17.63 32.49 5.53
CA ARG A 62 16.35 33.20 5.61
C ARG A 62 15.65 33.23 4.25
N LYS A 63 16.38 33.52 3.17
CA LYS A 63 15.81 33.52 1.81
C LYS A 63 15.33 32.12 1.40
N LEU A 64 16.10 31.09 1.72
CA LEU A 64 15.75 29.69 1.50
C LEU A 64 14.58 29.27 2.37
N ALA A 65 14.51 29.70 3.63
CA ALA A 65 13.37 29.43 4.50
C ALA A 65 12.10 30.07 3.95
N TYR A 66 12.13 31.33 3.52
CA TYR A 66 10.95 31.97 2.91
C TYR A 66 10.56 31.31 1.59
N SER A 67 11.50 31.01 0.70
CA SER A 67 11.19 30.30 -0.55
C SER A 67 10.65 28.90 -0.29
N PHE A 68 11.20 28.19 0.72
CA PHE A 68 10.73 26.88 1.12
C PHE A 68 9.35 26.94 1.78
N SER A 69 9.08 27.96 2.59
CA SER A 69 7.76 28.20 3.18
C SER A 69 6.72 28.52 2.11
N VAL A 70 7.04 29.38 1.14
CA VAL A 70 6.15 29.66 0.00
C VAL A 70 5.93 28.39 -0.82
N LEU A 71 6.99 27.64 -1.12
CA LEU A 71 6.90 26.36 -1.80
C LEU A 71 5.99 25.38 -1.04
N MET A 72 6.18 25.26 0.28
CA MET A 72 5.35 24.41 1.13
C MET A 72 3.90 24.86 1.16
N LEU A 73 3.64 26.17 1.25
CA LEU A 73 2.29 26.70 1.23
C LEU A 73 1.61 26.44 -0.11
N THR A 74 2.33 26.62 -1.22
CA THR A 74 1.84 26.25 -2.56
C THR A 74 1.60 24.75 -2.65
N PHE A 75 2.51 23.92 -2.13
CA PHE A 75 2.38 22.47 -2.17
C PHE A 75 1.17 21.99 -1.35
N VAL A 76 1.02 22.49 -0.12
CA VAL A 76 -0.14 22.22 0.74
C VAL A 76 -1.43 22.71 0.09
N GLY A 77 -1.41 23.88 -0.57
CA GLY A 77 -2.55 24.39 -1.33
C GLY A 77 -2.94 23.43 -2.46
N VAL A 78 -2.00 23.03 -3.32
CA VAL A 78 -2.25 22.11 -4.43
C VAL A 78 -2.75 20.74 -3.93
N LEU A 79 -2.15 20.20 -2.88
CA LEU A 79 -2.60 18.95 -2.27
C LEU A 79 -4.02 19.08 -1.68
N GLY A 80 -4.31 20.19 -1.02
CA GLY A 80 -5.64 20.48 -0.46
C GLY A 80 -6.72 20.56 -1.55
N PHE A 81 -6.45 21.24 -2.66
CA PHE A 81 -7.38 21.28 -3.79
C PHE A 81 -7.52 19.91 -4.49
N ALA A 82 -6.44 19.13 -4.56
CA ALA A 82 -6.48 17.80 -5.17
C ALA A 82 -7.44 16.84 -4.45
N GLN A 83 -7.68 17.00 -3.14
CA GLN A 83 -8.61 16.13 -2.40
C GLN A 83 -10.06 16.20 -2.92
N TYR A 84 -10.46 17.32 -3.52
CA TYR A 84 -11.81 17.53 -4.08
C TYR A 84 -11.95 17.11 -5.55
N THR A 85 -10.90 16.51 -6.13
CA THR A 85 -10.91 16.09 -7.53
C THR A 85 -11.51 14.71 -7.69
N VAL A 86 -12.18 14.50 -8.81
CA VAL A 86 -12.76 13.21 -9.20
C VAL A 86 -12.02 12.66 -10.42
N PRO A 87 -12.12 11.35 -10.72
CA PRO A 87 -11.52 10.77 -11.92
C PRO A 87 -11.86 11.59 -13.18
N GLY A 88 -10.85 11.87 -14.00
CA GLY A 88 -10.98 12.74 -15.18
C GLY A 88 -10.62 14.21 -14.95
N ASP A 89 -10.49 14.67 -13.70
CA ASP A 89 -9.98 16.01 -13.40
C ASP A 89 -8.45 16.09 -13.50
N VAL A 90 -7.90 17.26 -13.85
CA VAL A 90 -6.45 17.47 -14.06
C VAL A 90 -5.61 17.08 -12.84
N LEU A 91 -6.07 17.40 -11.63
CA LEU A 91 -5.34 17.15 -10.39
C LEU A 91 -5.66 15.78 -9.75
N PHE A 92 -6.45 14.93 -10.42
CA PHE A 92 -6.79 13.60 -9.91
C PHE A 92 -5.56 12.69 -9.75
N SER A 93 -4.58 12.82 -10.65
CA SER A 93 -3.31 12.07 -10.53
C SER A 93 -2.57 12.40 -9.23
N VAL A 94 -2.67 13.65 -8.76
CA VAL A 94 -2.09 14.07 -7.48
C VAL A 94 -2.83 13.42 -6.32
N LYS A 95 -4.17 13.41 -6.34
CA LYS A 95 -5.00 12.69 -5.35
C LYS A 95 -4.61 11.21 -5.28
N LYS A 96 -4.53 10.53 -6.42
CA LYS A 96 -4.16 9.10 -6.52
C LYS A 96 -2.78 8.80 -5.90
N ILE A 97 -1.77 9.61 -6.21
CA ILE A 97 -0.42 9.45 -5.62
C ILE A 97 -0.45 9.65 -4.11
N THR A 98 -1.18 10.66 -3.62
CA THR A 98 -1.28 10.88 -2.17
C THR A 98 -1.99 9.75 -1.44
N GLU A 99 -3.03 9.17 -2.05
CA GLU A 99 -3.78 8.03 -1.49
C GLU A 99 -2.91 6.77 -1.44
N GLN A 100 -2.21 6.45 -2.53
CA GLN A 100 -1.28 5.32 -2.57
C GLN A 100 -0.11 5.49 -1.59
N GLY A 101 0.42 6.72 -1.48
CA GLY A 101 1.48 7.04 -0.53
C GLY A 101 1.05 6.88 0.92
N GLN A 102 -0.19 7.27 1.26
CA GLN A 102 -0.74 7.07 2.60
C GLN A 102 -0.89 5.58 2.93
N ALA A 103 -1.47 4.78 2.04
CA ALA A 103 -1.63 3.33 2.26
C ALA A 103 -0.28 2.62 2.49
N SER A 104 0.78 3.04 1.78
CA SER A 104 2.13 2.50 1.99
C SER A 104 2.75 2.92 3.32
N LEU A 105 2.37 4.07 3.88
CA LEU A 105 2.90 4.59 5.15
C LEU A 105 2.13 4.06 6.37
N THR A 106 0.83 3.78 6.22
CA THR A 106 0.00 3.18 7.27
C THR A 106 0.30 1.69 7.47
N GLY A 107 1.05 1.07 6.54
CA GLY A 107 1.40 -0.35 6.60
C GLY A 107 0.18 -1.26 6.42
N GLU A 108 -0.86 -0.77 5.76
CA GLU A 108 -2.03 -1.57 5.41
C GLU A 108 -1.62 -2.77 4.54
N SER A 109 -2.29 -3.90 4.74
CA SER A 109 -2.11 -5.05 3.86
C SER A 109 -2.57 -4.71 2.44
N GLU A 110 -1.93 -5.31 1.43
CA GLU A 110 -2.25 -5.11 0.01
C GLU A 110 -3.75 -5.27 -0.28
N ILE A 111 -4.39 -6.22 0.41
CA ILE A 111 -5.82 -6.49 0.28
C ILE A 111 -6.69 -5.41 0.92
N LYS A 112 -6.34 -4.88 2.11
CA LYS A 112 -7.08 -3.78 2.75
C LYS A 112 -6.97 -2.49 1.94
N ALA A 113 -5.77 -2.18 1.45
CA ALA A 113 -5.57 -1.05 0.55
C ALA A 113 -6.39 -1.20 -0.75
N SER A 114 -6.53 -2.43 -1.28
CA SER A 114 -7.34 -2.70 -2.47
C SER A 114 -8.84 -2.56 -2.19
N VAL A 115 -9.33 -3.00 -1.03
CA VAL A 115 -10.74 -2.82 -0.61
C VAL A 115 -11.06 -1.33 -0.44
N GLU A 116 -10.20 -0.58 0.24
CA GLU A 116 -10.40 0.86 0.45
C GLU A 116 -10.37 1.63 -0.87
N ASN A 117 -9.42 1.29 -1.75
CA ASN A 117 -9.37 1.90 -3.08
C ASN A 117 -10.64 1.59 -3.89
N PHE A 118 -11.12 0.33 -3.88
CA PHE A 118 -12.38 -0.02 -4.53
C PHE A 118 -13.56 0.79 -3.97
N LYS A 119 -13.69 0.86 -2.64
CA LYS A 119 -14.72 1.66 -1.96
C LYS A 119 -14.70 3.11 -2.41
N LYS A 120 -13.52 3.71 -2.41
CA LYS A 120 -13.33 5.12 -2.76
C LYS A 120 -13.65 5.40 -4.23
N ARG A 121 -13.26 4.53 -5.15
CA ARG A 121 -13.59 4.69 -6.58
C ARG A 121 -15.08 4.51 -6.85
N SER A 122 -15.75 3.57 -6.18
CA SER A 122 -17.21 3.45 -6.28
C SER A 122 -17.91 4.71 -5.76
N GLN A 123 -17.41 5.30 -4.66
CA GLN A 123 -17.95 6.56 -4.14
C GLN A 123 -17.69 7.76 -5.07
N ASP A 124 -16.46 7.89 -5.59
CA ASP A 124 -16.11 8.94 -6.56
C ASP A 124 -17.06 8.88 -7.78
N LEU A 125 -17.35 7.67 -8.28
CA LEU A 125 -18.28 7.46 -9.39
C LEU A 125 -19.73 7.85 -9.03
N ALA A 126 -20.23 7.46 -7.85
CA ALA A 126 -21.58 7.85 -7.43
C ALA A 126 -21.70 9.37 -7.25
N GLU A 127 -20.65 10.01 -6.77
CA GLU A 127 -20.61 11.47 -6.68
C GLU A 127 -20.64 12.12 -8.07
N ILE A 128 -19.88 11.58 -9.04
CA ILE A 128 -19.89 12.03 -10.43
C ILE A 128 -21.30 11.93 -11.04
N VAL A 129 -21.96 10.79 -10.84
CA VAL A 129 -23.31 10.51 -11.31
C VAL A 129 -24.31 11.47 -10.67
N LYS A 130 -24.31 11.58 -9.34
CA LYS A 130 -25.19 12.49 -8.58
C LYS A 130 -25.01 13.95 -9.01
N ASN A 131 -23.77 14.36 -9.28
CA ASN A 131 -23.43 15.71 -9.70
C ASN A 131 -23.54 15.93 -11.22
N LYS A 132 -24.00 14.92 -11.99
CA LYS A 132 -24.17 14.97 -13.46
C LYS A 132 -22.89 15.38 -14.21
N LYS A 133 -21.73 14.96 -13.71
CA LYS A 133 -20.43 15.20 -14.36
C LYS A 133 -20.19 14.17 -15.47
N GLU A 134 -21.04 14.16 -16.50
CA GLU A 134 -21.06 13.14 -17.55
C GLU A 134 -19.70 12.93 -18.24
N THR A 135 -18.92 14.00 -18.41
CA THR A 135 -17.56 13.96 -18.99
C THR A 135 -16.57 13.11 -18.18
N ASN A 136 -16.82 12.93 -16.89
CA ASN A 136 -15.96 12.20 -15.96
C ASN A 136 -16.37 10.73 -15.79
N ILE A 137 -17.58 10.36 -16.23
CA ILE A 137 -18.12 8.99 -16.09
C ILE A 137 -17.18 7.95 -16.70
N PRO A 138 -16.69 8.07 -17.95
CA PRO A 138 -15.83 7.02 -18.53
C PRO A 138 -14.54 6.78 -17.73
N SER A 139 -13.90 7.86 -17.27
CA SER A 139 -12.69 7.78 -16.44
C SER A 139 -12.97 7.16 -15.08
N ALA A 140 -14.11 7.49 -14.46
CA ALA A 140 -14.49 6.94 -13.17
C ALA A 140 -14.87 5.46 -13.23
N VAL A 141 -15.59 5.05 -14.28
CA VAL A 141 -15.87 3.64 -14.57
C VAL A 141 -14.57 2.86 -14.71
N GLN A 142 -13.59 3.38 -15.46
CA GLN A 142 -12.30 2.71 -15.61
C GLN A 142 -11.57 2.56 -14.27
N GLU A 143 -11.54 3.58 -13.42
CA GLU A 143 -10.91 3.49 -12.10
C GLU A 143 -11.62 2.48 -11.18
N VAL A 144 -12.95 2.34 -11.28
CA VAL A 144 -13.69 1.28 -10.56
C VAL A 144 -13.33 -0.10 -11.10
N LYS A 145 -13.26 -0.28 -12.44
CA LYS A 145 -12.83 -1.54 -13.06
C LYS A 145 -11.43 -1.94 -12.60
N ASP A 146 -10.49 -1.01 -12.62
CA ASP A 146 -9.11 -1.25 -12.21
C ASP A 146 -9.02 -1.60 -10.72
N ALA A 147 -9.79 -0.93 -9.87
CA ALA A 147 -9.85 -1.22 -8.43
C ALA A 147 -10.47 -2.60 -8.15
N ALA A 148 -11.56 -2.96 -8.84
CA ALA A 148 -12.19 -4.28 -8.72
C ALA A 148 -11.24 -5.40 -9.15
N LYS A 149 -10.49 -5.19 -10.23
CA LYS A 149 -9.46 -6.12 -10.69
C LYS A 149 -8.33 -6.26 -9.67
N SER A 150 -7.80 -5.15 -9.16
CA SER A 150 -6.75 -5.16 -8.13
C SER A 150 -7.20 -5.93 -6.87
N LEU A 151 -8.46 -5.73 -6.45
CA LEU A 151 -9.03 -6.44 -5.32
C LEU A 151 -9.20 -7.93 -5.61
N THR A 152 -9.63 -8.29 -6.82
CA THR A 152 -9.71 -9.69 -7.27
C THR A 152 -8.34 -10.37 -7.23
N ASP A 153 -7.31 -9.71 -7.79
CA ASP A 153 -5.95 -10.22 -7.81
C ASP A 153 -5.37 -10.37 -6.39
N ALA A 154 -5.67 -9.42 -5.49
CA ALA A 154 -5.28 -9.50 -4.08
C ALA A 154 -5.99 -10.66 -3.35
N LEU A 155 -7.28 -10.86 -3.61
CA LEU A 155 -8.06 -11.95 -3.03
C LEU A 155 -7.60 -13.33 -3.49
N GLN A 156 -7.18 -13.47 -4.75
CA GLN A 156 -6.60 -14.73 -5.24
C GLN A 156 -5.31 -15.11 -4.51
N LYS A 157 -4.57 -14.13 -3.98
CA LYS A 157 -3.35 -14.38 -3.17
C LYS A 157 -3.68 -14.75 -1.72
N ASP A 158 -4.77 -14.24 -1.17
CA ASP A 158 -5.23 -14.55 0.19
C ASP A 158 -6.74 -14.86 0.24
N PRO A 159 -7.15 -16.05 -0.22
CA PRO A 159 -8.57 -16.40 -0.35
C PRO A 159 -9.32 -16.46 0.99
N LYS A 160 -8.59 -16.64 2.10
CA LYS A 160 -9.19 -16.76 3.45
C LYS A 160 -9.91 -15.49 3.89
N LEU A 161 -9.61 -14.36 3.26
CA LEU A 161 -10.21 -13.07 3.56
C LEU A 161 -11.47 -12.78 2.74
N ALA A 162 -11.92 -13.72 1.88
CA ALA A 162 -13.13 -13.55 1.05
C ALA A 162 -14.34 -13.11 1.87
N LYS A 163 -14.56 -13.72 3.04
CA LYS A 163 -15.69 -13.40 3.93
C LYS A 163 -15.59 -11.99 4.54
N GLU A 164 -14.41 -11.57 4.99
CA GLU A 164 -14.19 -10.21 5.54
C GLU A 164 -14.43 -9.16 4.44
N ILE A 165 -13.88 -9.39 3.25
CA ILE A 165 -14.04 -8.52 2.09
C ILE A 165 -15.50 -8.45 1.63
N ALA A 166 -16.21 -9.58 1.61
CA ALA A 166 -17.63 -9.63 1.25
C ALA A 166 -18.49 -8.75 2.16
N LEU A 167 -18.24 -8.79 3.47
CA LEU A 167 -18.91 -7.93 4.44
C LEU A 167 -18.57 -6.45 4.21
N GLU A 168 -17.30 -6.15 4.01
CA GLU A 168 -16.84 -4.78 3.75
C GLU A 168 -17.42 -4.18 2.46
N ILE A 169 -17.54 -4.98 1.39
CA ILE A 169 -18.14 -4.54 0.12
C ILE A 169 -19.65 -4.36 0.28
N LYS A 170 -20.33 -5.26 1.01
CA LYS A 170 -21.77 -5.12 1.28
C LYS A 170 -22.10 -3.82 2.01
N GLU A 171 -21.24 -3.38 2.92
CA GLU A 171 -21.39 -2.10 3.60
C GLU A 171 -21.23 -0.89 2.66
N ASN A 172 -20.54 -1.07 1.53
CA ASN A 172 -20.42 -0.06 0.48
C ASN A 172 -21.68 0.01 -0.40
N LYS A 173 -22.78 0.48 0.19
CA LYS A 173 -24.09 0.67 -0.47
C LYS A 173 -24.01 1.42 -1.80
N THR A 174 -23.06 2.34 -1.89
CA THR A 174 -22.85 3.23 -3.03
C THR A 174 -22.51 2.47 -4.32
N PHE A 175 -21.84 1.33 -4.23
CA PHE A 175 -21.54 0.51 -5.41
C PHE A 175 -22.79 -0.21 -5.95
N LEU A 176 -23.61 -0.77 -5.04
CA LEU A 176 -24.82 -1.51 -5.40
C LEU A 176 -25.88 -0.60 -6.03
N ASP A 177 -25.98 0.66 -5.57
CA ASP A 177 -26.92 1.64 -6.10
C ASP A 177 -26.57 2.10 -7.53
N LEU A 178 -25.29 2.09 -7.91
CA LEU A 178 -24.83 2.53 -9.24
C LEU A 178 -25.13 1.51 -10.34
N SER A 179 -25.24 0.23 -10.00
CA SER A 179 -25.57 -0.85 -10.92
C SER A 179 -26.97 -0.72 -11.54
N GLY A 180 -27.83 0.19 -11.06
CA GLY A 180 -29.16 0.44 -11.61
C GLY A 180 -29.25 1.51 -12.72
N GLU A 181 -28.14 2.18 -13.06
CA GLU A 181 -28.12 3.19 -14.13
C GLU A 181 -27.72 2.59 -15.48
N ALA A 182 -28.70 2.44 -16.37
CA ALA A 182 -28.60 1.71 -17.65
C ALA A 182 -27.43 2.11 -18.58
N ASN A 183 -26.88 3.32 -18.45
CA ASN A 183 -25.75 3.79 -19.28
C ASN A 183 -24.36 3.47 -18.70
N ILE A 184 -24.30 2.96 -17.46
CA ILE A 184 -23.06 2.69 -16.71
C ILE A 184 -23.02 1.22 -16.27
N GLU A 185 -24.20 0.62 -16.11
CA GLU A 185 -24.44 -0.76 -15.67
C GLU A 185 -23.64 -1.79 -16.47
N ALA A 186 -23.66 -1.75 -17.81
CA ALA A 186 -22.99 -2.78 -18.62
C ALA A 186 -21.47 -2.86 -18.37
N ASP A 187 -20.82 -1.71 -18.25
CA ASP A 187 -19.39 -1.63 -18.02
C ASP A 187 -19.02 -2.02 -16.57
N ILE A 188 -19.79 -1.56 -15.59
CA ILE A 188 -19.52 -1.88 -14.18
C ILE A 188 -19.81 -3.34 -13.89
N LYS A 189 -20.89 -3.88 -14.49
CA LYS A 189 -21.34 -5.25 -14.29
C LYS A 189 -20.24 -6.26 -14.62
N GLU A 190 -19.50 -6.06 -15.70
CA GLU A 190 -18.39 -6.95 -16.06
C GLU A 190 -17.34 -7.06 -14.94
N ALA A 191 -16.90 -5.91 -14.39
CA ALA A 191 -15.88 -5.88 -13.36
C ALA A 191 -16.41 -6.32 -11.99
N SER A 192 -17.67 -5.97 -11.67
CA SER A 192 -18.33 -6.43 -10.45
C SER A 192 -18.53 -7.94 -10.46
N ASP A 193 -18.94 -8.50 -11.60
CA ASP A 193 -19.20 -9.92 -11.76
C ASP A 193 -17.92 -10.73 -11.56
N ILE A 194 -16.77 -10.28 -12.07
CA ILE A 194 -15.48 -10.97 -11.86
C ILE A 194 -15.11 -10.99 -10.37
N LEU A 195 -15.27 -9.87 -9.68
CA LEU A 195 -14.98 -9.74 -8.25
C LEU A 195 -15.93 -10.64 -7.44
N TYR A 196 -17.24 -10.52 -7.65
CA TYR A 196 -18.25 -11.29 -6.94
C TYR A 196 -18.12 -12.78 -7.22
N LYS A 197 -17.91 -13.18 -8.48
CA LYS A 197 -17.63 -14.57 -8.84
C LYS A 197 -16.45 -15.15 -8.06
N THR A 198 -15.39 -14.37 -7.86
CA THR A 198 -14.21 -14.82 -7.12
C THR A 198 -14.51 -14.99 -5.63
N ILE A 199 -15.23 -14.03 -5.04
CA ILE A 199 -15.68 -14.08 -3.64
C ILE A 199 -16.63 -15.26 -3.42
N ASP A 200 -17.66 -15.38 -4.25
CA ASP A 200 -18.67 -16.44 -4.17
C ASP A 200 -18.05 -17.82 -4.30
N ALA A 201 -17.16 -18.01 -5.27
CA ALA A 201 -16.49 -19.30 -5.47
C ALA A 201 -15.74 -19.74 -4.21
N GLN A 202 -15.03 -18.80 -3.57
CA GLN A 202 -14.29 -19.09 -2.35
C GLN A 202 -15.21 -19.37 -1.17
N MET A 203 -16.27 -18.58 -1.00
CA MET A 203 -17.21 -18.76 0.10
C MET A 203 -18.09 -20.01 -0.07
N ILE A 204 -18.46 -20.37 -1.30
CA ILE A 204 -19.16 -21.63 -1.60
C ILE A 204 -18.26 -22.81 -1.24
N ALA A 205 -16.99 -22.79 -1.65
CA ALA A 205 -16.04 -23.84 -1.31
C ALA A 205 -15.87 -23.98 0.22
N ASP A 206 -15.82 -22.87 0.95
CA ASP A 206 -15.76 -22.88 2.41
C ASP A 206 -17.04 -23.46 3.02
N LEU A 207 -18.22 -23.08 2.52
CA LEU A 207 -19.50 -23.61 2.99
C LEU A 207 -19.63 -25.13 2.73
N GLU A 208 -19.19 -25.61 1.57
CA GLU A 208 -19.18 -27.04 1.23
C GLU A 208 -18.25 -27.86 2.13
N ALA A 209 -17.17 -27.25 2.63
CA ALA A 209 -16.24 -27.89 3.56
C ALA A 209 -16.75 -27.91 5.01
N THR A 210 -17.83 -27.18 5.33
CA THR A 210 -18.39 -27.09 6.67
C THR A 210 -19.64 -27.95 6.87
N THR A 211 -19.92 -28.32 8.12
CA THR A 211 -21.15 -29.02 8.46
C THR A 211 -22.32 -28.05 8.53
N LEU A 212 -23.20 -28.09 7.54
CA LEU A 212 -24.40 -27.25 7.43
C LEU A 212 -25.66 -27.96 7.95
N THR A 213 -26.62 -27.20 8.47
CA THR A 213 -27.98 -27.70 8.78
C THR A 213 -28.77 -27.97 7.50
N GLU A 214 -29.86 -28.74 7.58
CA GLU A 214 -30.73 -29.02 6.41
C GLU A 214 -31.23 -27.73 5.75
N GLU A 215 -31.66 -26.73 6.53
CA GLU A 215 -32.05 -25.41 6.03
C GLU A 215 -30.91 -24.69 5.31
N GLN A 216 -29.68 -24.79 5.82
CA GLN A 216 -28.50 -24.18 5.21
C GLN A 216 -28.06 -24.92 3.93
N GLN A 217 -28.27 -26.23 3.86
CA GLN A 217 -28.02 -27.02 2.65
C GLN A 217 -28.96 -26.62 1.51
N VAL A 218 -30.25 -26.39 1.82
CA VAL A 218 -31.21 -25.88 0.82
C VAL A 218 -30.78 -24.51 0.31
N LEU A 219 -30.37 -23.60 1.20
CA LEU A 219 -29.86 -22.28 0.79
C LEU A 219 -28.55 -22.37 -0.02
N LEU A 220 -27.66 -23.32 0.30
CA LEU A 220 -26.43 -23.55 -0.47
C LEU A 220 -26.73 -23.99 -1.91
N GLU A 221 -27.73 -24.85 -2.12
CA GLU A 221 -28.13 -25.24 -3.47
C GLU A 221 -28.75 -24.07 -4.25
N GLU A 222 -29.54 -23.21 -3.60
CA GLU A 222 -30.03 -21.96 -4.23
C GLU A 222 -28.87 -21.00 -4.61
N ILE A 223 -27.84 -20.90 -3.76
CA ILE A 223 -26.64 -20.10 -4.05
C ILE A 223 -25.90 -20.63 -5.28
N LYS A 224 -25.75 -21.97 -5.39
CA LYS A 224 -25.10 -22.59 -6.55
C LYS A 224 -25.88 -22.39 -7.84
N ASP A 225 -27.20 -22.42 -7.77
CA ASP A 225 -28.06 -22.11 -8.91
C ASP A 225 -27.89 -20.66 -9.38
N LEU A 226 -27.90 -19.69 -8.45
CA LEU A 226 -27.62 -18.28 -8.76
C LEU A 226 -26.22 -18.08 -9.35
N TYR A 227 -25.21 -18.73 -8.77
CA TYR A 227 -23.84 -18.71 -9.27
C TYR A 227 -23.75 -19.25 -10.71
N SER A 228 -24.49 -20.32 -11.01
CA SER A 228 -24.53 -20.94 -12.34
C SER A 228 -25.28 -20.10 -13.38
N GLN A 229 -26.16 -19.19 -12.92
CA GLN A 229 -26.90 -18.25 -13.77
C GLN A 229 -26.18 -16.90 -13.95
N ASP A 230 -24.90 -16.80 -13.56
CA ASP A 230 -24.12 -15.56 -13.55
C ASP A 230 -24.74 -14.42 -12.69
N LYS A 231 -25.55 -14.79 -11.68
CA LYS A 231 -26.17 -13.86 -10.72
C LYS A 231 -25.32 -13.75 -9.45
N TYR A 232 -24.07 -13.34 -9.62
CA TYR A 232 -23.08 -13.33 -8.54
C TYR A 232 -23.44 -12.36 -7.39
N SER A 233 -23.98 -11.18 -7.70
CA SER A 233 -24.43 -10.25 -6.65
C SER A 233 -25.52 -10.87 -5.76
N ASP A 234 -26.51 -11.53 -6.37
CA ASP A 234 -27.60 -12.19 -5.65
C ASP A 234 -27.10 -13.41 -4.84
N ALA A 235 -26.14 -14.16 -5.42
CA ALA A 235 -25.49 -15.28 -4.74
C ALA A 235 -24.74 -14.80 -3.49
N LEU A 236 -23.95 -13.73 -3.61
CA LEU A 236 -23.21 -13.13 -2.50
C LEU A 236 -24.14 -12.71 -1.35
N GLU A 237 -25.28 -12.07 -1.66
CA GLU A 237 -26.26 -11.69 -0.65
C GLU A 237 -26.77 -12.89 0.14
N LYS A 238 -27.13 -13.99 -0.54
CA LYS A 238 -27.58 -15.23 0.11
C LYS A 238 -26.46 -15.92 0.89
N ILE A 239 -25.23 -15.94 0.38
CA ILE A 239 -24.05 -16.48 1.08
C ILE A 239 -23.84 -15.75 2.42
N LEU A 240 -23.97 -14.42 2.42
CA LEU A 240 -23.84 -13.61 3.62
C LEU A 240 -24.98 -13.86 4.62
N LEU A 241 -26.20 -14.19 4.15
CA LEU A 241 -27.29 -14.60 5.05
C LEU A 241 -26.98 -15.91 5.78
N ILE A 242 -26.44 -16.93 5.09
CA ILE A 242 -26.01 -18.18 5.73
C ILE A 242 -24.90 -17.90 6.75
N SER A 243 -23.89 -17.13 6.33
CA SER A 243 -22.70 -16.87 7.13
C SER A 243 -23.02 -16.11 8.42
N VAL A 244 -23.87 -15.09 8.36
CA VAL A 244 -24.29 -14.31 9.55
C VAL A 244 -25.20 -15.13 10.47
N ASN A 245 -26.11 -15.94 9.92
CA ASN A 245 -27.02 -16.77 10.73
C ASN A 245 -26.31 -17.97 11.37
N SER A 246 -25.18 -18.41 10.79
CA SER A 246 -24.33 -19.46 11.39
C SER A 246 -23.65 -19.01 12.68
N GLU A 247 -23.22 -17.75 12.78
CA GLU A 247 -22.55 -17.19 13.95
C GLU A 247 -23.51 -16.94 15.12
N ALA A 248 -24.74 -16.52 14.83
CA ALA A 248 -25.78 -16.27 15.83
C ALA A 248 -26.23 -17.55 16.58
N LYS A 249 -26.07 -18.74 15.97
CA LYS A 249 -26.41 -20.02 16.61
C LYS A 249 -25.27 -20.60 17.46
N VAL A 250 -24.03 -20.15 17.30
CA VAL A 250 -22.89 -20.66 18.09
C VAL A 250 -22.89 -20.10 19.51
N ASP A 251 -23.38 -18.86 19.71
CA ASP A 251 -23.34 -18.18 21.03
C ASP A 251 -24.47 -18.60 22.00
N VAL A 252 -25.45 -19.38 21.52
CA VAL A 252 -26.56 -19.89 22.36
C VAL A 252 -26.32 -21.35 22.81
N GLY A 253 -25.31 -22.02 22.26
CA GLY A 253 -25.06 -23.46 22.49
C GLY A 253 -24.14 -23.81 23.67
N SER A 254 -23.46 -22.84 24.29
CA SER A 254 -22.44 -23.13 25.32
C SER A 254 -22.90 -22.95 26.77
N ASN A 255 -24.21 -22.84 27.05
CA ASN A 255 -24.70 -22.76 28.41
C ASN A 255 -25.95 -23.61 28.65
N VAL A 256 -25.82 -24.92 28.47
CA VAL A 256 -26.69 -25.91 29.13
C VAL A 256 -25.79 -26.86 29.90
N GLN A 257 -25.37 -26.40 31.08
CA GLN A 257 -24.81 -27.26 32.11
C GLN A 257 -25.90 -28.24 32.51
N SER A 258 -25.69 -29.51 32.14
CA SER A 258 -26.44 -30.67 32.61
C SER A 258 -26.41 -30.74 34.15
N GLU A 259 -27.56 -30.56 34.78
CA GLU A 259 -27.77 -30.87 36.19
C GLU A 259 -28.48 -32.24 36.28
N PRO A 260 -27.93 -33.24 36.99
CA PRO A 260 -28.47 -34.60 36.98
C PRO A 260 -29.67 -34.74 37.91
N GLU A 261 -30.67 -35.49 37.44
CA GLU A 261 -31.78 -36.02 38.20
C GLU A 261 -31.28 -36.72 39.49
N ASN A 262 -31.69 -36.22 40.66
CA ASN A 262 -31.57 -36.97 41.91
C ASN A 262 -32.97 -37.40 42.36
N THR A 263 -33.31 -38.65 42.03
CA THR A 263 -34.41 -39.36 42.65
C THR A 263 -33.83 -40.21 43.78
N THR A 264 -34.08 -39.85 45.03
CA THR A 264 -34.03 -40.80 46.14
C THR A 264 -35.14 -40.52 47.15
N GLN A 265 -36.07 -41.48 47.22
CA GLN A 265 -36.98 -41.69 48.34
C GLN A 265 -36.16 -42.01 49.60
N ASN A 266 -36.58 -41.51 50.78
CA ASN A 266 -36.93 -42.36 51.94
C ASN A 266 -37.29 -41.57 53.21
N GLU A 267 -38.39 -42.03 53.80
CA GLU A 267 -38.75 -42.09 55.23
C GLU A 267 -38.70 -40.84 56.12
N VAL A 268 -39.90 -40.33 56.43
CA VAL A 268 -40.21 -39.66 57.69
C VAL A 268 -40.70 -40.72 58.69
N LYS A 269 -39.93 -40.93 59.77
CA LYS A 269 -40.40 -41.55 61.01
C LYS A 269 -39.80 -40.82 62.22
N GLU A 270 -40.73 -40.46 63.11
CA GLU A 270 -40.63 -39.87 64.46
C GLU A 270 -40.16 -38.42 64.61
#